data_AF-E4RV13-F1
#
_entry.id   AF-E4RV13-F1
#
_cell.length_a   1.000
_cell.length_b   1.000
_cell.length_c   1.000
_cell.angle_alpha   90.00
_cell.angle_beta   90.00
_cell.angle_gamma   90.00
#
_symmetry.space_group_name_H-M   'P 1'
#
loop_
_entity.id
_entity.type
_entity.pdbx_description
1 polymer ?
#
loop_
_entity_poly.entity_id
_entity_poly.type
_entity_poly.pdbx_seq_one_letter_code
_entity_poly.pdbx_strand_id
1 'polypeptide(L)'
;MKRFIVITLLFLISTASQVMAQCAMCRATVGSNLSEGRNTIGTGLNFGILYLLVIPYLIAGLGVYFYIRAAKQRLKEQGLA
;
A
#
# COMPACT_ATOMS: atom_id res chain seq x y z
N MET A 1 12.20 37.62 -22.00
CA MET A 1 12.27 36.98 -20.67
C MET A 1 10.92 36.52 -20.12
N LYS A 2 9.88 37.38 -20.05
CA LYS A 2 8.55 36.99 -19.52
C LYS A 2 7.91 35.78 -20.21
N ARG A 3 8.01 35.67 -21.55
CA ARG A 3 7.52 34.52 -22.32
C ARG A 3 8.24 33.20 -21.97
N PHE A 4 9.54 33.27 -21.71
CA PHE A 4 10.36 32.12 -21.35
C PHE A 4 10.00 31.59 -19.95
N ILE A 5 9.72 32.51 -19.02
CA ILE A 5 9.23 32.19 -17.68
C ILE A 5 7.88 31.48 -17.75
N VAL A 6 6.94 32.00 -18.56
CA VAL A 6 5.61 31.40 -18.72
C VAL A 6 5.70 29.98 -19.31
N ILE A 7 6.54 29.79 -20.34
CA ILE A 7 6.75 28.46 -20.95
C ILE A 7 7.34 27.48 -19.94
N THR A 8 8.33 27.93 -19.15
CA THR A 8 8.96 27.10 -18.11
C THR A 8 7.96 26.72 -17.02
N LEU A 9 7.09 27.65 -16.62
CA LEU A 9 6.07 27.40 -15.60
C LEU A 9 5.03 26.37 -16.08
N LEU A 10 4.56 26.49 -17.33
CA LEU A 10 3.61 25.55 -17.93
C LEU A 10 4.20 24.14 -18.05
N PHE A 11 5.49 24.04 -18.41
CA PHE A 11 6.19 22.76 -18.47
C PHE A 11 6.30 22.07 -17.10
N LEU A 12 6.61 22.82 -16.04
CA LEU A 12 6.67 22.30 -14.68
C LEU A 12 5.30 21.82 -14.16
N ILE A 13 4.23 22.55 -14.47
CA ILE A 13 2.86 22.16 -14.08
C ILE A 13 2.42 20.89 -14.83
N SER A 14 2.79 20.75 -16.10
CA SER A 14 2.43 19.57 -16.91
C SER A 14 3.12 18.29 -16.44
N THR A 15 4.28 18.38 -15.79
CA THR A 15 5.06 17.22 -15.32
C THR A 15 4.80 16.87 -13.85
N ALA A 16 4.16 17.76 -13.08
CA ALA A 16 3.89 17.57 -11.66
C ALA A 16 3.01 16.33 -11.35
N SER A 17 2.08 15.96 -12.24
CA SER A 17 1.23 14.77 -12.08
C SER A 17 2.02 13.45 -12.22
N GLN A 18 3.13 13.46 -12.96
CA GLN A 18 3.96 12.27 -13.18
C GLN A 18 4.89 11.98 -11.99
N VAL A 19 5.22 12.98 -11.18
CA VAL A 19 6.06 12.83 -9.98
C VAL A 19 5.37 11.97 -8.92
N MET A 20 4.04 12.08 -8.78
CA MET A 20 3.26 11.29 -7.81
C MET A 20 3.19 9.80 -8.17
N ALA A 21 3.41 9.43 -9.44
CA ALA A 21 3.44 8.03 -9.88
C ALA A 21 4.82 7.37 -9.67
N GLN A 22 5.91 8.14 -9.62
CA GLN A 22 7.26 7.59 -9.48
C GLN A 22 7.54 7.01 -8.09
N CYS A 23 6.82 7.44 -7.05
CA CYS A 23 6.95 6.89 -5.71
C CYS A 23 6.45 5.43 -5.61
N ALA A 24 5.39 5.08 -6.34
CA ALA A 24 4.88 3.70 -6.43
C ALA A 24 5.71 2.86 -7.40
N MET A 25 6.20 3.47 -8.49
CA MET A 25 6.99 2.77 -9.51
C MET A 25 8.39 2.39 -9.01
N CYS A 26 9.05 3.23 -8.21
CA CYS A 26 10.34 2.86 -7.59
C CYS A 26 10.19 1.66 -6.64
N ARG A 27 9.09 1.56 -5.89
CA ARG A 27 8.83 0.38 -5.05
C ARG A 27 8.47 -0.87 -5.86
N ALA A 28 7.68 -0.74 -6.92
CA ALA A 28 7.31 -1.86 -7.78
C ALA A 28 8.52 -2.40 -8.56
N THR A 29 9.37 -1.52 -9.10
CA THR A 29 10.60 -1.90 -9.81
C THR A 29 11.61 -2.57 -8.85
N VAL A 30 11.79 -2.06 -7.63
CA VAL A 30 12.65 -2.75 -6.65
C VAL A 30 12.04 -4.11 -6.24
N GLY A 31 10.70 -4.19 -6.11
CA GLY A 31 9.99 -5.44 -5.87
C GLY A 31 10.16 -6.48 -6.99
N SER A 32 10.18 -6.06 -8.26
CA SER A 32 10.38 -6.97 -9.40
C SER A 32 11.83 -7.44 -9.55
N ASN A 33 12.82 -6.58 -9.26
CA ASN A 33 14.24 -6.95 -9.27
C ASN A 33 14.59 -8.01 -8.21
N LEU A 34 13.79 -8.10 -7.13
CA LEU A 34 13.91 -9.12 -6.09
C LEU A 34 13.38 -10.49 -6.56
N SER A 35 12.28 -10.51 -7.31
CA SER A 35 11.72 -11.75 -7.90
C SER A 35 12.68 -12.42 -8.90
N GLU A 36 13.61 -11.65 -9.48
CA GLU A 36 14.66 -12.14 -10.39
C GLU A 36 15.92 -12.70 -9.69
N GLY A 37 15.94 -12.80 -8.36
CA GLY A 37 16.97 -13.59 -7.65
C GLY A 37 18.35 -12.95 -7.55
N ARG A 38 18.50 -11.63 -7.75
CA ARG A 38 19.73 -10.88 -7.42
C ARG A 38 19.84 -10.68 -5.90
N ASN A 39 20.15 -11.77 -5.21
CA ASN A 39 20.12 -11.95 -3.75
C ASN A 39 21.35 -11.39 -3.00
N THR A 40 21.85 -10.19 -3.35
CA THR A 40 22.94 -9.56 -2.57
C THR A 40 22.50 -8.35 -1.73
N ILE A 41 21.24 -7.92 -1.87
CA ILE A 41 20.59 -6.87 -1.05
C ILE A 41 19.34 -7.45 -0.33
N GLY A 42 19.31 -8.76 -0.08
CA GLY A 42 18.12 -9.48 0.44
C GLY A 42 18.08 -9.72 1.95
N THR A 43 19.19 -9.52 2.66
CA THR A 43 19.31 -9.82 4.11
C THR A 43 18.76 -8.73 5.04
N GLY A 44 18.31 -7.62 4.46
CA GLY A 44 17.73 -6.48 5.18
C GLY A 44 16.51 -5.92 4.46
N LEU A 45 15.68 -6.78 3.84
CA LEU A 45 14.41 -6.37 3.22
C LEU A 45 13.36 -6.06 4.31
N ASN A 46 13.67 -5.00 5.06
CA ASN A 46 12.84 -4.16 5.89
C ASN A 46 11.62 -4.84 6.51
N PHE A 47 11.71 -5.16 7.81
CA PHE A 47 10.56 -5.44 8.67
C PHE A 47 9.39 -4.47 8.44
N GLY A 48 9.65 -3.21 8.08
CA GLY A 48 8.61 -2.25 7.72
C GLY A 48 7.74 -2.64 6.51
N ILE A 49 8.29 -3.31 5.49
CA ILE A 49 7.50 -3.78 4.32
C ILE A 49 6.62 -4.96 4.74
N LEU A 50 7.18 -5.93 5.46
CA LEU A 50 6.41 -7.05 6.01
C LEU A 50 5.32 -6.57 6.98
N TYR A 51 5.63 -5.58 7.82
CA TYR A 51 4.67 -4.97 8.74
C TYR A 51 3.51 -4.30 7.99
N LEU A 52 3.80 -3.47 6.99
CA LEU A 52 2.78 -2.82 6.17
C LEU A 52 1.90 -3.83 5.39
N LEU A 53 2.48 -4.96 4.96
CA LEU A 53 1.73 -6.01 4.29
C LEU A 53 0.84 -6.80 5.26
N VAL A 54 1.33 -7.13 6.46
CA VAL A 54 0.65 -8.03 7.41
C VAL A 54 -0.51 -7.35 8.16
N ILE A 55 -0.37 -6.07 8.52
CA ILE A 55 -1.38 -5.31 9.27
C ILE A 55 -2.81 -5.39 8.68
N PRO A 56 -3.04 -5.11 7.38
CA PRO A 56 -4.41 -5.10 6.84
C PRO A 56 -5.08 -6.48 6.95
N TYR A 57 -4.33 -7.58 6.80
CA TYR A 57 -4.87 -8.93 6.98
C TYR A 57 -5.22 -9.23 8.44
N LEU A 58 -4.40 -8.76 9.40
CA LEU A 58 -4.71 -8.92 10.83
C LEU A 58 -5.97 -8.15 11.23
N ILE A 59 -6.11 -6.90 10.76
CA ILE A 59 -7.30 -6.08 11.02
C ILE A 59 -8.55 -6.76 10.42
N ALA A 60 -8.47 -7.24 9.17
CA ALA A 60 -9.57 -7.95 8.54
C ALA A 60 -9.95 -9.23 9.29
N GLY A 61 -8.95 -10.04 9.68
CA GLY A 61 -9.16 -11.27 10.44
C GLY A 61 -9.82 -11.03 11.80
N LEU A 62 -9.36 -10.02 12.55
CA LEU A 62 -9.99 -9.62 13.81
C LEU A 62 -11.41 -9.10 13.59
N GLY A 63 -11.64 -8.28 12.57
CA GLY A 63 -12.96 -7.77 12.21
C GLY A 63 -13.95 -8.90 11.94
N VAL A 64 -13.56 -9.88 11.13
CA VAL A 64 -14.38 -11.07 10.84
C VAL A 64 -14.64 -11.89 12.10
N TYR A 65 -13.62 -12.11 12.93
CA TYR A 65 -13.76 -12.85 14.18
C TYR A 65 -14.78 -12.20 15.13
N PHE A 66 -14.67 -10.88 15.33
CA PHE A 66 -15.61 -10.14 16.17
C PHE A 66 -17.02 -10.11 15.57
N TYR A 67 -17.14 -9.97 14.25
CA TYR A 67 -18.43 -10.01 13.56
C TYR A 67 -19.14 -11.35 13.77
N ILE A 68 -18.45 -12.47 13.55
CA ILE A 68 -19.02 -13.80 13.76
C ILE A 68 -19.39 -14.02 15.22
N ARG A 69 -18.55 -13.58 16.16
CA ARG A 69 -18.85 -13.71 17.60
C ARG A 69 -20.10 -12.90 17.97
N ALA A 70 -20.22 -11.66 17.50
CA ALA A 70 -21.39 -10.83 17.75
C ALA A 70 -22.65 -11.44 17.13
N ALA A 71 -22.57 -11.94 15.88
CA ALA A 71 -23.68 -12.62 15.22
C ALA A 71 -24.14 -13.86 15.99
N LYS A 72 -23.21 -14.70 16.47
CA LYS A 72 -23.54 -15.86 17.31
C LYS A 72 -24.21 -15.48 18.63
N GLN A 73 -23.79 -14.37 19.25
CA GLN A 73 -24.43 -13.87 20.47
C GLN A 73 -25.87 -13.42 20.19
N ARG A 74 -26.13 -12.71 19.08
CA ARG A 74 -27.50 -12.32 18.68
C ARG A 74 -28.40 -13.52 18.41
N LEU A 75 -27.88 -14.55 17.75
CA LEU A 75 -28.64 -15.79 17.50
C LEU A 75 -29.02 -16.50 18.81
N LYS A 76 -28.10 -16.52 19.78
CA LYS A 76 -28.36 -17.07 21.12
C LYS A 76 -29.36 -16.21 21.92
N GLU A 77 -29.26 -14.89 21.83
CA GLU A 77 -30.23 -13.95 22.42
C GLU A 77 -31.65 -14.11 21.82
N GLN A 78 -31.74 -14.44 20.53
CA GLN A 78 -33.00 -14.72 19.83
C GLN A 78 -33.54 -16.15 20.08
N GLY A 79 -32.85 -16.98 20.87
CA GLY A 79 -33.27 -18.34 21.19
C GLY A 79 -33.27 -19.30 20.00
N LEU A 80 -32.58 -18.95 18.91
CA LEU A 80 -32.52 -19.72 17.66
C LEU A 80 -31.34 -20.72 17.65
N ALA A 81 -30.58 -20.81 18.74
CA ALA A 81 -29.40 -21.66 18.91
C ALA A 81 -29.33 -22.27 20.31
#